data_AF-A0A816AG04-F1
#
_entry.id   AF-A0A816AG04-F1
#
_cell.length_a   1.000
_cell.length_b   1.000
_cell.length_c   1.000
_cell.angle_alpha   90.00
_cell.angle_beta   90.00
_cell.angle_gamma   90.00
#
_symmetry.space_group_name_H-M   'P 1'
#
loop_
_entity.id
_entity.type
_entity.pdbx_description
1 polymer ?
#
loop_
_entity_poly.entity_id
_entity_poly.type
_entity_poly.pdbx_seq_one_letter_code
_entity_poly.pdbx_strand_id
1 'polypeptide(L)'
;SASFHKAADDEAGGFATDHIIMTMGSHFQHENSNECFKNLDKLTLCQSTVNTSDVSVFYSTPSCYSYVLNKAGHTWRSKMDDFFPYVNHPQGFRTGYFTSRAAVKRFDRHSNNIFQATRQLNAYAAINNHANLFFLNKALGIAQHHDVVSGTEKQYVADDYVMRLAYGIDKAFFALTSYNPTVHPRIHFARIPVTRYYTIRHATVILSELLAAVVLKIGETF
;
A
#
# COMPACT_ATOMS: atom_id res chain seq x y z
N SER A 1 -2.13 -28.52 -27.11
CA SER A 1 -3.54 -28.24 -27.38
C SER A 1 -4.44 -28.92 -26.36
N ALA A 2 -4.47 -30.26 -26.30
CA ALA A 2 -5.32 -31.01 -25.36
C ALA A 2 -5.18 -30.62 -23.87
N SER A 3 -3.95 -30.34 -23.39
CA SER A 3 -3.73 -29.89 -22.00
C SER A 3 -4.30 -28.50 -21.70
N PHE A 4 -4.30 -27.60 -22.70
CA PHE A 4 -4.86 -26.25 -22.56
C PHE A 4 -6.38 -26.30 -22.55
N HIS A 5 -7.00 -27.04 -23.47
CA HIS A 5 -8.46 -27.20 -23.50
C HIS A 5 -8.97 -27.79 -22.20
N LYS A 6 -8.33 -28.84 -21.68
CA LYS A 6 -8.70 -29.40 -20.37
C LYS A 6 -8.63 -28.35 -19.25
N ALA A 7 -7.58 -27.53 -19.21
CA ALA A 7 -7.45 -26.48 -18.19
C ALA A 7 -8.53 -25.39 -18.35
N ALA A 8 -8.87 -25.01 -19.58
CA ALA A 8 -9.95 -24.07 -19.87
C ALA A 8 -11.31 -24.61 -19.45
N ASP A 9 -11.59 -25.89 -19.72
CA ASP A 9 -12.85 -26.54 -19.35
C ASP A 9 -12.97 -26.68 -17.83
N ASP A 10 -11.89 -27.11 -17.16
CA ASP A 10 -11.82 -27.22 -15.71
C ASP A 10 -12.08 -25.86 -15.05
N GLU A 11 -11.51 -24.77 -15.60
CA GLU A 11 -11.71 -23.41 -15.12
C GLU A 11 -13.13 -22.89 -15.39
N ALA A 12 -13.66 -23.12 -16.60
CA ALA A 12 -15.00 -22.71 -17.01
C ALA A 12 -16.10 -23.25 -16.09
N GLY A 13 -15.92 -24.45 -15.51
CA GLY A 13 -16.85 -25.01 -14.53
C GLY A 13 -17.05 -24.15 -13.28
N GLY A 14 -16.15 -23.22 -12.98
CA GLY A 14 -16.26 -22.26 -11.87
C GLY A 14 -16.94 -20.93 -12.22
N PHE A 15 -17.23 -20.66 -13.50
CA PHE A 15 -17.76 -19.38 -13.96
C PHE A 15 -19.21 -19.51 -14.47
N ALA A 16 -19.93 -18.39 -14.48
CA ALA A 16 -21.36 -18.35 -14.82
C ALA A 16 -21.64 -17.99 -16.29
N THR A 17 -20.60 -17.75 -17.09
CA THR A 17 -20.69 -17.28 -18.48
C THR A 17 -19.64 -17.97 -19.34
N ASP A 18 -19.77 -17.88 -20.66
CA ASP A 18 -18.82 -18.42 -21.64
C ASP A 18 -17.49 -17.64 -21.74
N HIS A 19 -17.28 -16.68 -20.84
CA HIS A 19 -16.04 -15.93 -20.71
C HIS A 19 -15.32 -16.31 -19.42
N ILE A 20 -14.08 -16.79 -19.55
CA ILE A 20 -13.15 -17.05 -18.44
C ILE A 20 -11.94 -16.11 -18.50
N ILE A 21 -11.25 -15.95 -17.37
CA ILE A 21 -10.04 -15.13 -17.27
C ILE A 21 -8.85 -15.94 -16.72
N MET A 22 -7.92 -16.29 -17.59
CA MET A 22 -6.67 -16.94 -17.19
C MET A 22 -5.60 -15.90 -16.85
N THR A 23 -5.18 -15.84 -15.58
CA THR A 23 -4.12 -14.93 -15.14
C THR A 23 -2.73 -15.48 -15.46
N MET A 24 -2.15 -15.06 -16.60
CA MET A 24 -0.86 -15.55 -17.09
C MET A 24 0.34 -14.86 -16.41
N GLY A 25 0.56 -15.17 -15.14
CA GLY A 25 1.68 -14.64 -14.36
C GLY A 25 1.79 -15.25 -12.95
N SER A 26 2.82 -14.84 -12.21
CA SER A 26 3.05 -15.21 -10.81
C SER A 26 3.94 -14.16 -10.12
N HIS A 27 4.31 -14.39 -8.86
CA HIS A 27 5.20 -13.53 -8.08
C HIS A 27 6.49 -13.23 -8.85
N PHE A 28 6.74 -11.94 -9.13
CA PHE A 28 7.93 -11.45 -9.84
C PHE A 28 8.18 -12.10 -11.22
N GLN A 29 7.13 -12.64 -11.85
CA GLN A 29 7.20 -13.10 -13.24
C GLN A 29 7.31 -11.92 -14.21
N HIS A 30 7.69 -12.20 -15.47
CA HIS A 30 7.84 -11.23 -16.56
C HIS A 30 9.05 -10.29 -16.47
N GLU A 31 10.06 -10.60 -15.64
CA GLU A 31 11.36 -9.92 -15.70
C GLU A 31 11.99 -10.03 -17.10
N ASN A 32 11.92 -11.23 -17.71
CA ASN A 32 12.14 -11.46 -19.13
C ASN A 32 10.81 -11.82 -19.82
N SER A 33 10.01 -10.80 -20.14
CA SER A 33 8.67 -10.97 -20.69
C SER A 33 8.61 -11.66 -22.06
N ASN A 34 9.70 -11.61 -22.82
CA ASN A 34 9.78 -12.18 -24.18
C ASN A 34 9.45 -13.68 -24.20
N GLU A 35 9.90 -14.43 -23.18
CA GLU A 35 9.62 -15.86 -23.10
C GLU A 35 8.12 -16.15 -22.91
N CYS A 36 7.47 -15.38 -22.03
CA CYS A 36 6.04 -15.52 -21.76
C CYS A 36 5.21 -15.16 -23.00
N PHE A 37 5.49 -14.01 -23.62
CA PHE A 37 4.74 -13.55 -24.80
C PHE A 37 4.94 -14.45 -26.02
N LYS A 38 6.15 -14.95 -26.28
CA LYS A 38 6.39 -15.92 -27.37
C LYS A 38 5.53 -17.17 -27.27
N ASN A 39 5.33 -17.69 -26.06
CA ASN A 39 4.52 -18.89 -25.84
C ASN A 39 3.01 -18.58 -25.94
N LEU A 40 2.57 -17.43 -25.44
CA LEU A 40 1.18 -16.97 -25.55
C LEU A 40 0.78 -16.64 -27.00
N ASP A 41 1.69 -16.07 -27.79
CA ASP A 41 1.48 -15.81 -29.22
C ASP A 41 1.33 -17.12 -29.99
N LYS A 42 2.20 -18.10 -29.73
CA LYS A 42 2.08 -19.45 -30.32
C LYS A 42 0.76 -20.10 -29.94
N LEU A 43 0.35 -20.01 -28.68
CA LEU A 43 -0.93 -20.56 -28.21
C LEU A 43 -2.10 -19.91 -28.95
N THR A 44 -2.14 -18.58 -29.00
CA THR A 44 -3.19 -17.80 -29.67
C THR A 44 -3.25 -18.13 -31.17
N LEU A 45 -2.09 -18.21 -31.82
CA LEU A 45 -1.99 -18.59 -33.23
C LEU A 45 -2.45 -20.04 -33.47
N CYS A 46 -2.05 -20.98 -32.62
CA CYS A 46 -2.49 -22.37 -32.73
C CYS A 46 -4.02 -22.49 -32.58
N GLN A 47 -4.65 -21.75 -31.67
CA GLN A 47 -6.11 -21.83 -31.50
C GLN A 47 -6.86 -21.14 -32.65
N SER A 48 -6.34 -20.03 -33.18
CA SER A 48 -6.99 -19.36 -34.32
C SER A 48 -6.84 -20.10 -35.65
N THR A 49 -5.78 -20.89 -35.82
CA THR A 49 -5.51 -21.65 -37.06
C THR A 49 -6.16 -23.03 -37.07
N VAL A 50 -6.37 -23.64 -35.90
CA VAL A 50 -7.09 -24.89 -35.76
C VAL A 50 -8.59 -24.57 -35.71
N ASN A 51 -9.21 -24.54 -36.90
CA ASN A 51 -10.60 -24.17 -37.17
C ASN A 51 -11.65 -25.17 -36.58
N THR A 52 -11.25 -25.95 -35.58
CA THR A 52 -12.03 -26.99 -34.91
C THR A 52 -12.09 -26.79 -33.40
N SER A 53 -11.63 -25.65 -32.87
CA SER A 53 -11.69 -25.36 -31.44
C SER A 53 -12.90 -24.48 -31.11
N ASP A 54 -13.76 -24.94 -30.21
CA ASP A 54 -14.91 -24.17 -29.68
C ASP A 54 -14.47 -23.03 -28.74
N VAL A 55 -13.15 -22.83 -28.58
CA VAL A 55 -12.54 -21.92 -27.61
C VAL A 55 -11.78 -20.82 -28.33
N SER A 56 -12.21 -19.58 -28.14
CA SER A 56 -11.48 -18.39 -28.60
C SER A 56 -10.51 -17.90 -27.53
N VAL A 57 -9.24 -17.72 -27.91
CA VAL A 57 -8.18 -17.25 -27.01
C VAL A 57 -7.59 -15.95 -27.56
N PHE A 58 -7.44 -14.94 -26.71
CA PHE A 58 -6.85 -13.65 -27.06
C PHE A 58 -6.30 -12.94 -25.82
N TYR A 59 -5.39 -12.00 -26.02
CA TYR A 59 -4.91 -11.13 -24.94
C TYR A 59 -6.02 -10.20 -24.45
N SER A 60 -6.16 -10.11 -23.13
CA SER A 60 -7.18 -9.27 -22.51
C SER A 60 -6.64 -8.64 -21.23
N THR A 61 -7.48 -7.81 -20.62
CA THR A 61 -7.23 -7.18 -19.32
C THR A 61 -8.40 -7.47 -18.40
N PRO A 62 -8.23 -7.36 -17.06
CA PRO A 62 -9.34 -7.50 -16.12
C PRO A 62 -10.51 -6.53 -16.41
N SER A 63 -10.23 -5.34 -16.96
CA SER A 63 -11.26 -4.38 -17.35
C SER A 63 -12.05 -4.83 -18.57
N CYS A 64 -11.39 -5.34 -19.62
CA CYS A 64 -12.05 -5.90 -20.79
C CYS A 64 -12.90 -7.13 -20.42
N TYR A 65 -12.39 -7.99 -19.54
CA TYR A 65 -13.16 -9.13 -19.02
C TYR A 65 -14.40 -8.68 -18.26
N SER A 66 -14.27 -7.75 -17.32
CA SER A 66 -15.41 -7.22 -16.56
C SER A 66 -16.46 -6.53 -17.46
N TYR A 67 -16.01 -5.89 -18.54
CA TYR A 67 -16.88 -5.26 -19.53
C TYR A 67 -17.76 -6.29 -20.27
N VAL A 68 -17.19 -7.41 -20.73
CA VAL A 68 -17.98 -8.45 -21.41
C VAL A 68 -18.93 -9.15 -20.44
N LEU A 69 -18.53 -9.37 -19.18
CA LEU A 69 -19.42 -9.92 -18.15
C LEU A 69 -20.61 -8.99 -17.87
N ASN A 70 -20.40 -7.68 -17.82
CA ASN A 70 -21.49 -6.72 -17.65
C ASN A 70 -22.48 -6.73 -18.83
N LYS A 71 -21.97 -6.97 -20.05
CA LYS A 71 -22.80 -7.08 -21.27
C LYS A 71 -23.47 -8.43 -21.48
N ALA A 72 -23.08 -9.45 -20.73
CA ALA A 72 -23.60 -10.81 -20.89
C ALA A 72 -25.09 -10.97 -20.52
N GLY A 73 -25.72 -9.93 -19.95
CA GLY A 73 -27.13 -10.01 -19.52
C GLY A 73 -27.37 -11.00 -18.38
N HIS A 74 -26.30 -11.45 -17.71
CA HIS A 74 -26.37 -12.42 -16.63
C HIS A 74 -26.83 -11.77 -15.32
N THR A 75 -27.66 -12.47 -14.55
CA THR A 75 -28.09 -12.02 -13.21
C THR A 75 -27.15 -12.58 -12.15
N TRP A 76 -26.42 -11.71 -11.47
CA TRP A 76 -25.42 -12.10 -10.49
C TRP A 76 -26.02 -12.25 -9.09
N ARG A 77 -25.51 -13.20 -8.30
CA ARG A 77 -25.87 -13.34 -6.89
C ARG A 77 -25.28 -12.18 -6.08
N SER A 78 -26.05 -11.66 -5.13
CA SER A 78 -25.55 -10.67 -4.17
C SER A 78 -24.75 -11.35 -3.05
N LYS A 79 -23.62 -10.75 -2.68
CA LYS A 79 -22.77 -11.10 -1.54
C LYS A 79 -22.62 -9.85 -0.67
N MET A 80 -22.90 -9.96 0.63
CA MET A 80 -23.02 -8.79 1.52
C MET A 80 -22.04 -8.79 2.69
N ASP A 81 -21.48 -9.94 3.02
CA ASP A 81 -20.52 -10.22 4.07
C ASP A 81 -19.08 -10.24 3.52
N ASP A 82 -18.08 -10.45 4.39
CA ASP A 82 -16.66 -10.46 4.03
C ASP A 82 -16.15 -11.87 3.64
N PHE A 83 -14.83 -12.02 3.53
CA PHE A 83 -14.15 -13.29 3.26
C PHE A 83 -13.21 -13.69 4.42
N PHE A 84 -13.52 -13.26 5.66
CA PHE A 84 -12.72 -13.61 6.83
C PHE A 84 -13.39 -14.69 7.69
N PRO A 85 -12.58 -15.55 8.37
CA PRO A 85 -11.14 -15.72 8.21
C PRO A 85 -10.77 -16.55 6.97
N TYR A 86 -9.65 -16.22 6.34
CA TYR A 86 -9.13 -17.02 5.21
C TYR A 86 -8.46 -18.31 5.70
N VAL A 87 -8.77 -19.42 5.01
CA VAL A 87 -8.25 -20.77 5.27
C VAL A 87 -7.79 -21.38 3.95
N ASN A 88 -6.56 -21.90 3.90
CA ASN A 88 -6.01 -22.50 2.68
C ASN A 88 -5.80 -24.03 2.74
N HIS A 89 -5.95 -24.65 3.91
CA HIS A 89 -5.93 -26.11 4.13
C HIS A 89 -6.58 -26.42 5.48
N PRO A 90 -6.95 -27.68 5.79
CA PRO A 90 -7.51 -28.02 7.10
C PRO A 90 -6.62 -27.50 8.24
N GLN A 91 -7.21 -26.77 9.19
CA GLN A 91 -6.53 -26.10 10.33
C GLN A 91 -5.59 -24.93 9.96
N GLY A 92 -5.51 -24.54 8.69
CA GLY A 92 -4.67 -23.44 8.19
C GLY A 92 -5.29 -22.05 8.29
N PHE A 93 -5.89 -21.70 9.44
CA PHE A 93 -6.51 -20.38 9.62
C PHE A 93 -5.47 -19.26 9.65
N ARG A 94 -5.59 -18.29 8.73
CA ARG A 94 -4.71 -17.12 8.69
C ARG A 94 -5.24 -16.00 9.60
N THR A 95 -5.30 -16.24 10.90
CA THR A 95 -5.73 -15.24 11.89
C THR A 95 -4.56 -14.65 12.68
N GLY A 96 -3.39 -15.28 12.65
CA GLY A 96 -2.20 -14.79 13.38
C GLY A 96 -1.73 -13.41 12.94
N TYR A 97 -1.82 -13.08 11.65
CA TYR A 97 -1.38 -11.77 11.14
C TYR A 97 -2.26 -10.61 11.63
N PHE A 98 -3.43 -10.87 12.23
CA PHE A 98 -4.21 -9.85 12.91
C PHE A 98 -3.44 -9.20 14.07
N THR A 99 -2.50 -9.91 14.70
CA THR A 99 -1.71 -9.43 15.84
C THR A 99 -0.20 -9.42 15.62
N SER A 100 0.32 -10.12 14.61
CA SER A 100 1.75 -10.10 14.25
C SER A 100 2.30 -8.67 14.17
N ARG A 101 3.48 -8.41 14.76
CA ARG A 101 4.12 -7.09 14.80
C ARG A 101 3.19 -5.96 15.28
N ALA A 102 2.48 -6.16 16.40
CA ALA A 102 1.55 -5.18 16.97
C ALA A 102 2.13 -3.76 17.14
N ALA A 103 3.43 -3.63 17.44
CA ALA A 103 4.09 -2.33 17.51
C ALA A 103 4.12 -1.59 16.17
N VAL A 104 4.37 -2.29 15.06
CA VAL A 104 4.35 -1.73 13.69
C VAL A 104 2.93 -1.31 13.31
N LYS A 105 1.93 -2.16 13.59
CA LYS A 105 0.50 -1.82 13.39
C LYS A 105 0.10 -0.55 14.13
N ARG A 106 0.53 -0.40 15.39
CA ARG A 106 0.31 0.82 16.17
C ARG A 106 1.03 2.02 15.55
N PHE A 107 2.26 1.83 15.09
CA PHE A 107 3.05 2.91 14.49
C PHE A 107 2.44 3.41 13.17
N ASP A 108 1.89 2.52 12.33
CA ASP A 108 1.12 2.88 11.13
C ASP A 108 -0.07 3.79 11.48
N ARG A 109 -0.89 3.39 12.46
CA ARG A 109 -2.04 4.20 12.91
C ARG A 109 -1.62 5.55 13.49
N HIS A 110 -0.55 5.57 14.28
CA HIS A 110 0.00 6.81 14.81
C HIS A 110 0.50 7.75 13.69
N SER A 111 1.22 7.20 12.71
CA SER A 111 1.72 7.92 11.54
C SER A 111 0.58 8.50 10.71
N ASN A 112 -0.50 7.74 10.50
CA ASN A 112 -1.68 8.22 9.80
C ASN A 112 -2.36 9.38 10.56
N ASN A 113 -2.47 9.32 11.89
CA ASN A 113 -3.05 10.42 12.66
C ASN A 113 -2.24 11.72 12.48
N ILE A 114 -0.91 11.64 12.51
CA ILE A 114 -0.02 12.78 12.22
C ILE A 114 -0.24 13.28 10.79
N PHE A 115 -0.32 12.38 9.82
CA PHE A 115 -0.57 12.75 8.42
C PHE A 115 -1.91 13.50 8.24
N GLN A 116 -2.98 13.02 8.86
CA GLN A 116 -4.28 13.69 8.77
C GLN A 116 -4.26 15.08 9.40
N ALA A 117 -3.68 15.21 10.60
CA ALA A 117 -3.59 16.49 11.28
C ALA A 117 -2.72 17.50 10.50
N THR A 118 -1.55 17.06 10.03
CA THR A 118 -0.63 17.92 9.26
C THR A 118 -1.24 18.34 7.92
N ARG A 119 -1.97 17.43 7.24
CA ARG A 119 -2.70 17.73 6.00
C ARG A 119 -3.82 18.75 6.20
N GLN A 120 -4.60 18.62 7.27
CA GLN A 120 -5.67 19.58 7.61
C GLN A 120 -5.10 20.95 7.93
N LEU A 121 -4.04 21.02 8.75
CA LEU A 121 -3.36 22.27 9.07
C LEU A 121 -2.76 22.92 7.82
N ASN A 122 -2.12 22.14 6.95
CA ASN A 122 -1.58 22.62 5.69
C ASN A 122 -2.66 23.23 4.79
N ALA A 123 -3.83 22.59 4.70
CA ALA A 123 -4.96 23.12 3.94
C ALA A 123 -5.55 24.39 4.58
N TYR A 124 -5.77 24.39 5.90
CA TYR A 124 -6.31 25.53 6.63
C TYR A 124 -5.41 26.76 6.55
N ALA A 125 -4.11 26.55 6.71
CA ALA A 125 -3.10 27.60 6.64
C ALA A 125 -2.77 28.05 5.21
N ALA A 126 -3.37 27.44 4.19
CA ALA A 126 -3.07 27.66 2.77
C ALA A 126 -1.57 27.53 2.44
N ILE A 127 -0.88 26.61 3.12
CA ILE A 127 0.55 26.35 2.90
C ILE A 127 0.68 25.35 1.75
N ASN A 128 1.51 25.68 0.76
CA ASN A 128 1.82 24.78 -0.35
C ASN A 128 2.96 23.79 0.03
N ASN A 129 2.81 23.05 1.12
CA ASN A 129 3.84 22.12 1.58
C ASN A 129 3.61 20.67 1.13
N HIS A 130 3.09 20.49 -0.08
CA HIS A 130 2.80 19.17 -0.64
C HIS A 130 4.04 18.29 -0.74
N ALA A 131 5.21 18.86 -1.02
CA ALA A 131 6.46 18.11 -1.17
C ALA A 131 6.88 17.40 0.13
N ASN A 132 6.76 18.05 1.30
CA ASN A 132 7.12 17.41 2.57
C ASN A 132 6.07 16.39 3.03
N LEU A 133 4.78 16.69 2.84
CA LEU A 133 3.69 15.75 3.16
C LEU A 133 3.71 14.51 2.25
N PHE A 134 4.26 14.63 1.04
CA PHE A 134 4.39 13.52 0.09
C PHE A 134 5.23 12.36 0.65
N PHE A 135 6.27 12.65 1.44
CA PHE A 135 7.10 11.60 2.04
C PHE A 135 6.31 10.72 3.02
N LEU A 136 5.53 11.33 3.91
CA LEU A 136 4.68 10.59 4.84
C LEU A 136 3.53 9.88 4.11
N ASN A 137 2.92 10.52 3.12
CA ASN A 137 1.87 9.90 2.29
C ASN A 137 2.39 8.64 1.59
N LYS A 138 3.57 8.72 0.95
CA LYS A 138 4.22 7.59 0.29
C LYS A 138 4.56 6.47 1.28
N ALA A 139 5.11 6.82 2.44
CA ALA A 139 5.46 5.83 3.46
C ALA A 139 4.21 5.09 3.99
N LEU A 140 3.12 5.82 4.25
CA LEU A 140 1.83 5.23 4.64
C LEU A 140 1.24 4.34 3.54
N GLY A 141 1.33 4.76 2.27
CA GLY A 141 0.89 3.95 1.14
C GLY A 141 1.65 2.61 1.04
N ILE A 142 2.98 2.65 1.20
CA ILE A 142 3.81 1.43 1.27
C ILE A 142 3.44 0.58 2.50
N ALA A 143 3.18 1.22 3.64
CA ALA A 143 2.83 0.51 4.87
C ALA A 143 1.51 -0.29 4.77
N GLN A 144 0.60 0.08 3.86
CA GLN A 144 -0.62 -0.69 3.60
C GLN A 144 -0.41 -1.92 2.70
N HIS A 145 0.80 -2.17 2.20
CA HIS A 145 1.10 -3.41 1.47
C HIS A 145 0.76 -4.62 2.35
N HIS A 146 0.21 -5.67 1.73
CA HIS A 146 -0.39 -6.82 2.42
C HIS A 146 0.61 -7.68 3.22
N ASP A 147 1.91 -7.49 3.02
CA ASP A 147 2.96 -8.08 3.88
C ASP A 147 3.45 -7.17 5.01
N VAL A 148 3.05 -5.90 5.01
CA VAL A 148 3.59 -4.87 5.89
C VAL A 148 2.67 -4.64 7.08
N VAL A 149 1.47 -4.10 6.84
CA VAL A 149 0.48 -3.90 7.91
C VAL A 149 0.06 -5.23 8.54
N SER A 150 0.13 -6.34 7.78
CA SER A 150 -0.12 -7.70 8.28
C SER A 150 1.01 -8.22 9.17
N GLY A 151 2.24 -7.72 8.99
CA GLY A 151 3.41 -8.17 9.73
C GLY A 151 3.96 -9.53 9.27
N THR A 152 3.84 -9.87 7.98
CA THR A 152 4.30 -11.15 7.39
C THR A 152 5.61 -11.04 6.62
N GLU A 153 6.26 -9.87 6.64
CA GLU A 153 7.56 -9.59 6.07
C GLU A 153 8.74 -10.09 6.96
N LYS A 154 9.93 -10.20 6.36
CA LYS A 154 11.18 -10.47 7.09
C LYS A 154 11.55 -9.28 7.98
N GLN A 155 12.27 -9.53 9.09
CA GLN A 155 12.60 -8.50 10.09
C GLN A 155 13.23 -7.24 9.51
N TYR A 156 14.26 -7.38 8.66
CA TYR A 156 14.94 -6.22 8.07
C TYR A 156 14.02 -5.39 7.15
N VAL A 157 12.98 -6.00 6.58
CA VAL A 157 11.98 -5.31 5.77
C VAL A 157 11.03 -4.52 6.69
N ALA A 158 10.64 -5.10 7.83
CA ALA A 158 9.89 -4.41 8.87
C ALA A 158 10.64 -3.17 9.38
N ASP A 159 11.95 -3.30 9.59
CA ASP A 159 12.82 -2.21 10.03
C ASP A 159 12.88 -1.08 8.98
N ASP A 160 12.96 -1.41 7.68
CA ASP A 160 12.89 -0.44 6.58
C ASP A 160 11.56 0.32 6.57
N TYR A 161 10.42 -0.36 6.81
CA TYR A 161 9.12 0.31 6.87
C TYR A 161 9.01 1.28 8.05
N VAL A 162 9.51 0.89 9.23
CA VAL A 162 9.55 1.77 10.39
C VAL A 162 10.43 2.99 10.11
N MET A 163 11.58 2.81 9.46
CA MET A 163 12.46 3.90 9.06
C MET A 163 11.76 4.88 8.10
N ARG A 164 11.05 4.37 7.08
CA ARG A 164 10.30 5.21 6.13
C ARG A 164 9.21 6.03 6.81
N LEU A 165 8.43 5.41 7.71
CA LEU A 165 7.38 6.09 8.46
C LEU A 165 7.97 7.17 9.39
N ALA A 166 9.05 6.87 10.10
CA ALA A 166 9.74 7.82 10.96
C ALA A 166 10.27 9.03 10.15
N TYR A 167 10.91 8.77 8.99
CA TYR A 167 11.36 9.83 8.09
C TYR A 167 10.20 10.68 7.56
N GLY A 168 9.09 10.05 7.17
CA GLY A 168 7.88 10.75 6.74
C GLY A 168 7.32 11.66 7.83
N ILE A 169 7.25 11.16 9.06
CA ILE A 169 6.80 11.95 10.22
C ILE A 169 7.69 13.17 10.44
N ASP A 170 9.01 13.00 10.39
CA ASP A 170 9.96 14.11 10.54
C ASP A 170 9.72 15.22 9.51
N LYS A 171 9.54 14.86 8.23
CA LYS A 171 9.20 15.82 7.16
C LYS A 171 7.84 16.49 7.39
N ALA A 172 6.86 15.76 7.91
CA ALA A 172 5.55 16.31 8.23
C ALA A 172 5.58 17.25 9.44
N PHE A 173 6.47 17.05 10.42
CA PHE A 173 6.62 17.96 11.55
C PHE A 173 7.41 19.22 11.21
N PHE A 174 8.45 19.14 10.38
CA PHE A 174 9.16 20.31 9.87
C PHE A 174 8.18 21.33 9.23
N ALA A 175 7.17 20.83 8.51
CA ALA A 175 6.06 21.61 7.99
C ALA A 175 5.36 22.46 9.07
N LEU A 176 4.99 21.82 10.17
CA LEU A 176 4.25 22.45 11.26
C LEU A 176 5.09 23.49 11.98
N THR A 177 6.39 23.24 12.17
CA THR A 177 7.29 24.22 12.80
C THR A 177 7.46 25.47 11.94
N SER A 178 7.53 25.33 10.61
CA SER A 178 7.55 26.50 9.71
C SER A 178 6.24 27.29 9.74
N TYR A 179 5.14 26.65 10.13
CA TYR A 179 3.86 27.29 10.41
C TYR A 179 3.73 27.64 11.90
N ASN A 180 4.40 28.72 12.31
CA ASN A 180 4.22 29.27 13.64
C ASN A 180 3.14 30.39 13.61
N PRO A 181 1.97 30.21 14.24
CA PRO A 181 0.90 31.21 14.24
C PRO A 181 1.14 32.37 15.22
N THR A 182 2.31 32.53 15.82
CA THR A 182 2.67 33.81 16.47
C THR A 182 2.63 35.00 15.51
N VAL A 183 2.62 34.76 14.19
CA VAL A 183 2.47 35.79 13.15
C VAL A 183 1.00 36.03 12.75
N HIS A 184 0.04 35.19 13.18
CA HIS A 184 -1.40 35.38 12.90
C HIS A 184 -2.29 34.96 14.09
N PRO A 185 -2.94 35.90 14.79
CA PRO A 185 -3.62 35.61 16.04
C PRO A 185 -4.96 34.92 15.78
N ARG A 186 -5.06 33.67 16.26
CA ARG A 186 -6.21 32.99 16.91
C ARG A 186 -6.36 31.55 16.43
N ILE A 187 -5.66 30.62 17.08
CA ILE A 187 -6.22 29.34 17.58
C ILE A 187 -5.41 28.94 18.83
N HIS A 188 -6.09 28.60 19.93
CA HIS A 188 -5.46 28.03 21.12
C HIS A 188 -4.92 26.63 20.82
N PHE A 189 -3.61 26.42 20.95
CA PHE A 189 -3.04 25.07 20.85
C PHE A 189 -3.39 24.27 22.11
N ALA A 190 -4.17 23.20 21.95
CA ALA A 190 -4.04 22.04 22.80
C ALA A 190 -2.74 21.33 22.40
N ARG A 191 -1.68 21.53 23.18
CA ARG A 191 -0.45 20.73 23.09
C ARG A 191 -0.85 19.29 23.41
N ILE A 192 -0.98 18.43 22.41
CA ILE A 192 -1.12 16.98 22.64
C ILE A 192 0.29 16.47 22.93
N PRO A 193 0.64 16.12 24.18
CA PRO A 193 1.97 15.61 24.47
C PRO A 193 2.08 14.19 23.89
N VAL A 194 2.83 14.03 22.80
CA VAL A 194 3.23 12.70 22.35
C VAL A 194 4.48 12.27 23.13
N THR A 195 4.30 12.00 24.43
CA THR A 195 5.34 11.37 25.24
C THR A 195 5.48 9.90 24.82
N ARG A 196 6.50 9.60 24.01
CA ARG A 196 7.43 8.44 24.12
C ARG A 196 8.18 8.26 22.80
N TYR A 197 9.46 8.64 22.80
CA TYR A 197 10.42 8.16 21.80
C TYR A 197 10.55 6.65 21.93
N TYR A 198 10.45 5.93 20.80
CA TYR A 198 10.92 4.55 20.70
C TYR A 198 12.38 4.58 20.27
N THR A 199 13.30 4.27 21.17
CA THR A 199 14.70 4.02 20.82
C THR A 199 14.76 2.70 20.07
N ILE A 200 14.93 2.74 18.74
CA ILE A 200 15.35 1.57 17.97
C ILE A 200 16.84 1.39 18.26
N ARG A 201 17.19 0.49 19.17
CA ARG A 201 18.59 0.07 19.35
C ARG A 201 18.99 -0.66 18.07
N HIS A 202 20.13 -0.26 17.49
CA HIS A 202 20.75 -0.68 16.23
C HIS A 202 20.50 0.17 14.98
N ALA A 203 20.35 1.49 15.13
CA ALA A 203 20.87 2.43 14.13
C ALA A 203 21.66 3.54 14.85
N THR A 204 22.98 3.42 14.81
CA THR A 204 23.90 4.41 15.37
C THR A 204 23.83 5.67 14.50
N VAL A 205 23.07 6.67 14.95
CA VAL A 205 23.35 8.07 14.62
C VAL A 205 23.63 8.76 15.94
N ILE A 206 24.92 8.83 16.27
CA ILE A 206 25.44 9.72 17.29
C ILE A 206 25.42 11.12 16.66
N LEU A 207 24.56 12.00 17.17
CA LEU A 207 24.81 13.44 17.09
C LEU A 207 25.04 13.92 18.51
N SER A 208 26.32 13.86 18.89
CA SER A 208 26.87 14.50 20.07
C SER A 208 26.88 16.02 19.87
N GLU A 209 26.49 16.69 20.95
CA GLU A 209 26.69 18.08 21.40
C GLU A 209 27.61 19.06 20.63
N LEU A 210 27.21 20.34 20.70
CA LEU A 210 27.98 21.60 20.86
C LEU A 210 27.77 22.72 19.81
N LEU A 211 26.98 23.71 20.26
CA LEU A 211 27.27 25.16 20.34
C LEU A 211 27.68 25.96 19.09
N ALA A 212 26.84 26.96 18.76
CA ALA A 212 27.27 28.34 18.54
C ALA A 212 26.19 29.32 19.04
N ALA A 213 26.59 30.24 19.90
CA ALA A 213 25.75 31.20 20.62
C ALA A 213 25.60 32.53 19.86
N VAL A 214 24.50 33.27 20.10
CA VAL A 214 24.55 34.74 20.26
C VAL A 214 23.64 35.12 21.43
N VAL A 215 24.27 35.73 22.44
CA VAL A 215 23.64 36.43 23.56
C VAL A 215 23.28 37.84 23.08
N LEU A 216 22.03 38.26 23.25
CA LEU A 216 21.68 39.69 23.34
C LEU A 216 20.80 39.90 24.58
N LYS A 217 21.37 40.63 25.53
CA LYS A 217 20.70 41.19 26.70
C LYS A 217 20.22 42.58 26.31
N ILE A 218 18.92 42.83 26.39
CA ILE A 218 18.36 44.20 26.44
C ILE A 218 17.52 44.24 27.71
N GLY A 219 17.95 45.08 28.64
CA GLY A 219 17.40 45.15 29.99
C GLY A 219 16.00 45.72 30.02
N GLU A 220 15.26 45.32 31.06
CA GLU A 220 14.10 46.06 31.54
C GLU A 220 14.59 47.22 32.42
N THR A 221 14.07 48.42 32.21
CA THR A 221 13.63 49.35 33.27
C THR A 221 12.93 50.58 32.65
N PHE A 222 11.66 50.76 33.07
CA PHE A 222 10.67 51.83 32.84
C PHE A 222 10.07 51.99 31.44
#